data_AF-A0A3D2HPA5-F1
#
_entry.id   AF-A0A3D2HPA5-F1
#
_cell.length_a   1.000
_cell.length_b   1.000
_cell.length_c   1.000
_cell.angle_alpha   90.00
_cell.angle_beta   90.00
_cell.angle_gamma   90.00
#
_symmetry.space_group_name_H-M   'P 1'
#
loop_
_entity.id
_entity.type
_entity.pdbx_description
1 polymer ?
#
loop_
_entity_poly.entity_id
_entity_poly.type
_entity_poly.pdbx_seq_one_letter_code
_entity_poly.pdbx_strand_id
1 'polypeptide(L)' 'MIAWIYQNLATIIISLIIVAVVAAIIISTVRNRKKGKPSCGCGCSNCPMSGSCHSQK' A
#
# COMPACT_ATOMS: atom_id res chain seq x y z
N MET A 1 -17.73 -30.65 9.44
CA MET A 1 -16.84 -29.68 8.75
C MET A 1 -17.50 -28.31 8.57
N ILE A 2 -18.74 -28.22 8.05
CA ILE A 2 -19.45 -26.94 7.85
C ILE A 2 -19.67 -26.16 9.17
N ALA A 3 -19.94 -26.85 10.29
CA ALA A 3 -20.14 -26.22 11.60
C ALA A 3 -18.92 -25.39 12.08
N TRP A 4 -17.69 -25.82 11.78
CA TRP A 4 -16.49 -25.07 12.16
C TRP A 4 -16.38 -23.74 11.39
N ILE A 5 -16.79 -23.72 10.12
CA ILE A 5 -16.85 -22.50 9.32
C ILE A 5 -17.88 -21.53 9.91
N TYR A 6 -19.05 -22.02 10.34
CA TYR A 6 -20.06 -21.17 10.97
C TYR A 6 -19.60 -20.59 12.31
N GLN A 7 -18.88 -21.36 13.13
CA GLN A 7 -18.33 -20.88 14.41
C GLN A 7 -17.23 -19.82 14.23
N ASN A 8 -16.47 -19.90 13.13
CA ASN A 8 -15.37 -18.98 12.83
C ASN A 8 -15.72 -17.96 11.73
N LEU A 9 -16.99 -17.86 11.36
CA LEU A 9 -17.46 -17.03 10.25
C LEU A 9 -17.07 -15.56 10.46
N ALA A 10 -17.26 -15.04 11.68
CA ALA A 10 -16.88 -13.68 12.05
C ALA A 10 -15.37 -13.43 11.86
N THR A 11 -14.53 -14.36 12.33
CA THR A 11 -13.07 -14.27 12.19
C THR A 11 -12.63 -14.26 10.73
N ILE A 12 -13.26 -15.10 9.89
CA ILE A 12 -12.98 -15.15 8.45
C ILE A 12 -13.38 -13.83 7.77
N ILE A 13 -14.52 -13.25 8.13
CA ILE A 13 -14.95 -11.96 7.58
C ILE A 13 -13.99 -10.84 7.98
N ILE A 14 -13.60 -10.78 9.25
CA ILE A 14 -12.66 -9.76 9.76
C ILE A 14 -11.30 -9.89 9.07
N SER A 15 -10.78 -11.12 8.90
CA SER A 15 -9.50 -11.33 8.24
C SER A 15 -9.53 -10.91 6.77
N LEU A 16 -10.63 -11.20 6.05
CA LEU A 16 -10.82 -10.74 4.68
C LEU A 16 -10.82 -9.21 4.56
N ILE A 17 -11.46 -8.51 5.49
CA ILE A 17 -11.47 -7.04 5.51
C ILE A 17 -10.04 -6.50 5.68
N ILE A 18 -9.28 -7.04 6.64
CA ILE A 18 -7.90 -6.62 6.88
C ILE A 18 -7.04 -6.84 5.64
N VAL A 19 -7.14 -8.02 5.02
CA VAL A 19 -6.39 -8.34 3.79
C VAL A 19 -6.77 -7.40 2.65
N ALA A 20 -8.06 -7.08 2.49
CA ALA A 20 -8.53 -6.15 1.47
C ALA A 20 -7.96 -4.73 1.67
N VAL A 21 -7.91 -4.24 2.91
CA VAL A 21 -7.31 -2.93 3.24
C VAL A 21 -5.81 -2.93 2.93
N VAL A 22 -5.08 -3.97 3.35
CA VAL A 22 -3.64 -4.10 3.05
C VAL A 22 -3.38 -4.14 1.54
N ALA A 23 -4.17 -4.92 0.80
CA ALA A 23 -4.07 -5.00 -0.65
C ALA A 23 -4.35 -3.63 -1.30
N ALA A 24 -5.36 -2.89 -0.84
CA ALA A 24 -5.66 -1.55 -1.32
C ALA A 24 -4.49 -0.57 -1.09
N ILE A 25 -3.85 -0.63 0.08
CA ILE A 25 -2.67 0.18 0.39
C ILE A 25 -1.52 -0.16 -0.57
N ILE A 26 -1.23 -1.43 -0.80
CA ILE A 26 -0.18 -1.87 -1.71
C ILE A 26 -0.48 -1.41 -3.14
N ILE A 27 -1.70 -1.63 -3.63
CA ILE A 27 -2.13 -1.20 -4.98
C ILE A 27 -2.01 0.32 -5.12
N SER A 28 -2.46 1.09 -4.13
CA SER A 28 -2.35 2.55 -4.14
C SER A 28 -0.89 2.98 -4.21
N THR A 29 -0.01 2.35 -3.43
CA THR A 29 1.43 2.61 -3.42
C THR A 29 2.06 2.31 -4.78
N VAL A 30 1.78 1.14 -5.36
CA VAL A 30 2.31 0.74 -6.68
C VAL A 30 1.77 1.65 -7.78
N ARG A 31 0.49 2.01 -7.75
CA ARG A 31 -0.11 2.93 -8.73
C ARG A 31 0.48 4.34 -8.61
N ASN A 32 0.73 4.80 -7.40
CA ASN A 32 1.38 6.09 -7.14
C ASN A 32 2.82 6.08 -7.66
N ARG A 33 3.56 4.99 -7.43
CA ARG A 33 4.92 4.78 -7.99
C ARG A 33 4.92 4.80 -9.50
N LYS A 34 4.00 4.08 -10.15
CA LYS A 34 3.86 4.07 -11.62
C LYS A 34 3.52 5.44 -12.21
N LYS A 35 2.82 6.29 -11.44
CA LYS A 35 2.51 7.68 -11.81
C LYS A 35 3.67 8.65 -11.51
N GLY A 36 4.85 8.16 -11.12
CA GLY A 36 6.00 9.00 -10.80
C GLY A 36 5.86 9.77 -9.48
N LYS A 37 4.90 9.43 -8.62
CA LYS A 37 4.77 10.07 -7.31
C LYS A 37 5.88 9.54 -6.39
N PRO A 38 6.68 10.42 -5.78
CA PRO A 38 7.77 10.00 -4.91
C PRO A 38 7.26 9.29 -3.65
N SER A 39 8.12 8.48 -3.03
CA SER A 39 7.80 7.82 -1.76
C SER A 39 7.76 8.77 -0.57
N CYS A 40 8.56 9.83 -0.63
CA CYS A 40 8.47 10.92 0.31
C CYS A 40 7.22 11.73 -0.07
N GLY A 41 6.28 11.88 0.87
CA GLY A 41 5.03 12.62 0.64
C GLY A 41 5.24 14.09 0.26
N CYS A 42 6.45 14.61 0.47
CA CYS A 42 6.93 15.87 -0.07
C CYS A 42 7.48 15.60 -1.48
N GLY A 43 6.85 16.17 -2.52
CA GLY A 43 7.34 16.06 -3.90
C GLY A 43 8.85 16.32 -4.03
N CYS A 44 9.48 15.83 -5.12
CA CYS A 44 10.93 15.97 -5.31
C CYS A 44 11.44 17.42 -5.25
N SER A 45 10.57 18.42 -5.44
CA SER A 45 10.89 19.85 -5.35
C SER A 45 11.36 20.33 -3.97
N ASN A 46 10.99 19.66 -2.88
CA ASN A 46 11.40 20.01 -1.50
C ASN A 46 12.04 18.82 -0.76
N CYS A 47 12.42 17.78 -1.49
CA CYS A 47 13.09 16.64 -0.90
C CYS A 47 14.53 17.06 -0.52
N PRO A 48 14.98 16.89 0.73
CA PRO A 48 16.37 17.18 1.13
C PRO A 48 17.41 16.32 0.40
N MET A 49 16.96 15.23 -0.26
CA MET A 49 17.73 14.38 -1.16
C MET A 49 17.54 14.68 -2.65
N SER A 50 16.91 15.80 -3.01
CA SER A 50 16.65 16.19 -4.41
C SER A 50 17.92 16.22 -5.28
N GLY A 51 19.05 16.65 -4.71
CA GLY A 51 20.35 16.69 -5.39
C GLY A 51 20.96 15.32 -5.72
N SER A 52 20.56 14.24 -5.03
CA SER A 52 21.06 12.87 -5.30
C SER A 52 20.11 12.06 -6.19
N CYS A 53 18.80 12.34 -6.15
CA CYS A 53 17.81 11.61 -6.95
C CYS A 53 17.85 11.96 -8.45
N HIS A 54 18.30 13.16 -8.81
CA HIS A 54 18.50 13.60 -10.20
C HIS A 54 19.98 13.92 -10.43
N SER A 55 20.86 12.91 -10.34
CA SER A 55 22.24 13.07 -10.80
C SER A 55 22.22 13.17 -12.33
N GLN A 56 22.22 14.40 -12.84
CA GLN A 56 22.37 14.71 -14.26
C GLN A 56 23.61 14.01 -14.83
N LYS A 57 23.42 13.32 -15.95
CA LYS A 57 24.36 13.39 -17.06
C LYS A 57 23.70 14.18 -18.18
#